data_AF-A0AAD4G6W4-F1
#
_entry.id   AF-A0AAD4G6W4-F1
#
_cell.length_a   1.000
_cell.length_b   1.000
_cell.length_c   1.000
_cell.angle_alpha   90.00
_cell.angle_beta   90.00
_cell.angle_gamma   90.00
#
_symmetry.space_group_name_H-M   'P 1'
#
loop_
_entity.id
_entity.type
_entity.pdbx_description
1 polymer ?
#
loop_
_entity_poly.entity_id
_entity_poly.type
_entity_poly.pdbx_seq_one_letter_code
_entity_poly.pdbx_strand_id
1 'polypeptide(L)' 'MQFAGFRSVIGTMWVVDDDETNKITSTFYKHMVDESGCLNHTRAAFALNKTMKLPLDQRILYIHLGA' A
#
# COMPACT_ATOMS: atom_id res chain seq x y z
N MET A 1 -1.22 -7.62 14.42
CA MET A 1 -1.09 -8.10 13.02
C MET A 1 0.29 -8.66 12.73
N GLN A 2 1.38 -7.88 12.71
CA GLN A 2 2.72 -8.46 12.45
C GLN A 2 3.10 -9.59 13.43
N PHE A 3 2.80 -9.43 14.73
CA PHE A 3 3.04 -10.46 15.75
C PHE A 3 2.02 -11.61 15.75
N ALA A 4 1.00 -11.54 14.90
CA ALA A 4 0.03 -12.62 14.69
C ALA A 4 0.40 -13.50 13.47
N GLY A 5 1.62 -13.35 12.92
CA GLY A 5 2.13 -14.16 11.81
C GLY A 5 1.85 -13.59 10.41
N PHE A 6 1.31 -12.37 10.30
CA PHE A 6 1.15 -11.71 9.00
C PHE A 6 2.52 -11.28 8.47
N ARG A 7 2.85 -11.77 7.27
CA ARG A 7 4.15 -11.52 6.62
C ARG A 7 4.37 -10.06 6.21
N SER A 8 3.29 -9.37 5.86
CA SER A 8 3.32 -7.99 5.40
C SER A 8 2.01 -7.28 5.76
N VAL A 9 2.12 -6.07 6.31
CA VAL A 9 0.99 -5.22 6.69
C VAL A 9 1.19 -3.84 6.10
N ILE A 10 0.16 -3.31 5.44
CA ILE A 10 0.08 -1.91 5.02
C ILE A 10 -0.91 -1.22 5.94
N GLY A 11 -0.57 -0.03 6.41
CA GLY A 11 -1.44 0.78 7.26
C GLY A 11 -1.23 2.27 7.08
N THR A 12 -2.08 3.04 7.73
CA THR A 12 -1.97 4.50 7.82
C THR A 12 -1.57 4.92 9.22
N MET A 13 -0.78 5.98 9.33
CA MET A 13 -0.29 6.51 10.62
C MET A 13 -1.32 7.43 11.30
N TRP A 14 -2.19 8.08 10.53
CA TRP A 14 -3.33 8.88 11.02
C TRP A 14 -4.55 8.74 10.11
N VAL A 15 -5.64 9.44 10.45
CA VAL A 15 -6.87 9.52 9.63
C VAL A 15 -6.54 10.06 8.25
N VAL A 16 -7.09 9.40 7.24
CA VAL A 16 -6.98 9.79 5.83
C VAL A 16 -8.39 9.95 5.28
N ASP A 17 -8.57 10.88 4.35
CA ASP A 17 -9.82 11.03 3.62
C ASP A 17 -10.12 9.80 2.75
N ASP A 18 -11.40 9.46 2.60
CA ASP A 18 -11.84 8.28 1.85
C ASP A 18 -11.54 8.40 0.35
N ASP A 19 -11.63 9.60 -0.23
CA ASP A 19 -11.33 9.81 -1.66
C ASP A 19 -9.85 9.56 -1.94
N GLU A 20 -8.98 10.03 -1.05
CA GLU A 20 -7.54 9.80 -1.10
C GLU A 20 -7.21 8.32 -0.87
N THR A 21 -7.87 7.69 0.11
CA THR A 21 -7.73 6.26 0.36
C THR A 21 -8.14 5.43 -0.84
N ASN A 22 -9.21 5.81 -1.55
CA ASN A 22 -9.68 5.13 -2.74
C ASN A 22 -8.65 5.21 -3.88
N LYS A 23 -8.11 6.40 -4.16
CA LYS A 23 -7.08 6.61 -5.18
C LYS A 23 -5.82 5.78 -4.90
N ILE A 24 -5.38 5.76 -3.65
CA ILE A 24 -4.18 5.05 -3.22
C ILE A 24 -4.41 3.54 -3.30
N THR A 25 -5.52 3.04 -2.74
CA THR A 25 -5.86 1.62 -2.74
C THR A 25 -6.01 1.09 -4.17
N SER A 26 -6.68 1.83 -5.04
CA SER A 26 -6.83 1.48 -6.45
C SER A 26 -5.48 1.37 -7.17
N THR A 27 -4.60 2.35 -6.96
CA THR A 27 -3.24 2.35 -7.55
C THR A 27 -2.38 1.23 -6.98
N PHE A 28 -2.48 0.98 -5.67
CA PHE A 28 -1.76 -0.08 -4.98
C PHE A 28 -2.14 -1.45 -5.56
N TYR A 29 -3.43 -1.79 -5.61
CA TYR A 29 -3.87 -3.09 -6.12
C TYR A 29 -3.56 -3.26 -7.61
N LYS A 30 -3.64 -2.19 -8.41
CA LYS A 30 -3.21 -2.23 -9.81
C LYS A 30 -1.74 -2.67 -9.99
N HIS A 31 -0.86 -2.32 -9.06
CA HIS A 31 0.56 -2.70 -9.10
C HIS A 31 0.88 -3.99 -8.32
N MET A 32 -0.06 -4.50 -7.52
CA MET A 32 0.01 -5.80 -6.87
C MET A 32 -0.35 -6.94 -7.81
N VAL A 33 -1.25 -6.69 -8.76
CA VAL A 33 -1.60 -7.65 -9.80
C VAL A 33 -0.44 -7.76 -10.80
N ASP A 34 0.02 -8.98 -11.04
CA ASP A 34 1.04 -9.28 -12.03
C ASP A 34 0.46 -9.46 -13.44
N GLU A 35 1.33 -9.73 -14.42
CA GLU A 35 0.93 -9.89 -15.82
C GLU A 35 0.00 -11.09 -16.06
N SER A 36 -0.01 -12.06 -15.13
CA SER A 36 -0.92 -13.22 -15.17
C SER A 36 -2.30 -12.93 -14.57
N GLY A 37 -2.50 -11.71 -14.03
CA GLY A 37 -3.71 -11.35 -13.31
C GLY A 37 -3.73 -11.84 -11.85
N CYS A 38 -2.63 -12.42 -11.35
CA CYS A 38 -2.53 -12.93 -10.00
C CYS A 38 -2.02 -11.86 -9.03
N LEU A 39 -2.47 -11.92 -7.77
CA LEU A 39 -1.96 -11.05 -6.72
C LEU A 39 -0.56 -11.50 -6.28
N ASN A 40 0.43 -10.66 -6.49
CA ASN A 40 1.81 -10.89 -6.07
C ASN A 40 2.18 -10.01 -4.87
N HIS A 41 2.13 -10.61 -3.68
CA HIS A 41 2.35 -9.92 -2.40
C HIS A 41 3.80 -9.47 -2.20
N THR A 42 4.77 -10.06 -2.91
CA THR A 42 6.18 -9.60 -2.87
C THR A 42 6.35 -8.20 -3.46
N ARG A 43 5.36 -7.72 -4.22
CA ARG A 43 5.35 -6.39 -4.82
C ARG A 43 4.77 -5.32 -3.91
N ALA A 44 4.35 -5.63 -2.67
CA ALA A 44 3.68 -4.68 -1.79
C ALA A 44 4.46 -3.37 -1.60
N ALA A 45 5.77 -3.44 -1.31
CA ALA A 45 6.62 -2.25 -1.18
C ALA A 45 6.70 -1.42 -2.48
N PHE A 46 6.84 -2.11 -3.62
CA PHE A 46 6.88 -1.48 -4.94
C PHE A 46 5.54 -0.81 -5.28
N ALA A 47 4.44 -1.52 -5.05
CA ALA A 47 3.09 -1.06 -5.31
C ALA A 47 2.76 0.17 -4.45
N LEU A 48 3.15 0.16 -3.18
CA LEU A 48 2.99 1.32 -2.31
C LEU A 48 3.84 2.50 -2.80
N ASN A 49 5.10 2.29 -3.17
CA ASN A 49 5.92 3.38 -3.72
C ASN A 49 5.33 3.98 -5.02
N LYS A 50 4.59 3.20 -5.82
CA LYS A 50 3.93 3.73 -7.02
C LYS A 50 2.73 4.62 -6.72
N THR A 51 2.14 4.54 -5.53
CA THR A 51 1.08 5.46 -5.08
C THR A 51 1.64 6.80 -4.58
N MET A 52 2.94 6.86 -4.27
CA MET A 52 3.61 8.00 -3.64
C MET A 52 3.89 9.21 -4.55
N LYS A 53 3.09 9.42 -5.60
CA LYS A 53 3.09 10.67 -6.39
C LYS A 53 2.39 11.84 -5.68
N LEU A 54 1.97 11.62 -4.44
CA LEU A 54 1.28 12.57 -3.60
C LEU A 54 2.27 13.53 -2.91
N PRO A 55 1.81 14.74 -2.52
CA PRO A 55 2.59 15.63 -1.67
C PRO A 55 2.99 14.96 -0.34
N LEU A 56 4.06 15.48 0.27
CA LEU A 56 4.77 14.82 1.36
C LEU A 56 3.87 14.50 2.57
N ASP A 57 2.97 15.41 2.89
CA ASP A 57 1.96 15.31 3.95
C ASP A 57 1.04 14.10 3.81
N GLN A 58 0.74 13.69 2.57
CA GLN A 58 -0.03 12.49 2.28
C GLN A 58 0.84 11.24 2.16
N ARG A 59 2.09 11.39 1.69
CA ARG A 59 3.02 10.28 1.49
C ARG A 59 3.48 9.64 2.80
N ILE A 60 3.70 10.45 3.84
CA ILE A 60 4.15 9.95 5.16
C ILE A 60 3.07 9.18 5.92
N LEU A 61 1.82 9.21 5.42
CA LEU A 61 0.69 8.55 6.06
C LEU A 61 0.80 7.04 5.93
N TYR A 62 1.28 6.53 4.80
CA TYR A 62 1.23 5.11 4.50
C TYR A 62 2.54 4.42 4.83
N ILE A 63 2.44 3.33 5.58
CA ILE A 63 3.59 2.56 6.06
C ILE A 63 3.41 1.11 5.64
N HIS A 64 4.50 0.54 5.14
CA HIS A 64 4.64 -0.89 4.92
C HIS A 64 5.52 -1.49 6.03
N LEU A 65 5.00 -2.52 6.71
CA LEU A 65 5.69 -3.26 7.76
C LEU A 65 5.76 -4.73 7.38
N GLY A 66 6.97 -5.29 7.26
CA GLY A 66 7.20 -6.71 6.95
C GLY A 66 8.04 -6.94 5.70
N ALA A 67 8.21 -8.21 5.31
CA ALA A 67 9.14 -8.67 4.27
C ALA A 67 8.51 -9.67 3.28
#